data_AF-A0A371WQU2-F1
#
_entry.id   AF-A0A371WQU2-F1
#
_cell.length_a   1.000
_cell.length_b   1.000
_cell.length_c   1.000
_cell.angle_alpha   90.00
_cell.angle_beta   90.00
_cell.angle_gamma   90.00
#
_symmetry.space_group_name_H-M   'P 1'
#
loop_
_entity.id
_entity.type
_entity.pdbx_description
1 polymer ?
#
loop_
_entity_poly.entity_id
_entity_poly.type
_entity_poly.pdbx_seq_one_letter_code
_entity_poly.pdbx_strand_id
1 'polypeptide(L)' 'MTPKEEWLRFSGWDSSEHGRWLRDNIASLFDLENPTPAQRHILHMASLRLTLEDLPAAAYPNQEAELRTLAEAEFNWKHS' A
#
# COMPACT_ATOMS: atom_id res chain seq x y z
N MET A 1 16.41 2.20 8.05
CA MET A 1 15.02 1.74 8.08
C MET A 1 14.82 0.89 6.83
N THR A 2 14.17 -0.27 6.93
CA THR A 2 13.85 -1.08 5.75
C THR A 2 12.61 -0.51 5.05
N PRO A 3 12.38 -0.78 3.75
CA PRO A 3 11.17 -0.32 3.05
C PRO A 3 9.87 -0.74 3.75
N LYS A 4 9.86 -1.92 4.37
CA LYS A 4 8.74 -2.42 5.18
C LYS A 4 8.53 -1.60 6.45
N GLU A 5 9.60 -1.26 7.16
CA GLU A 5 9.54 -0.42 8.37
C GLU A 5 9.08 1.00 8.03
N GLU A 6 9.52 1.56 6.89
CA GLU A 6 9.05 2.85 6.39
C GLU A 6 7.55 2.79 6.06
N TRP A 7 7.12 1.76 5.34
CA TRP A 7 5.72 1.54 5.03
C TRP A 7 4.85 1.45 6.30
N LEU A 8 5.22 0.62 7.27
CA LEU A 8 4.46 0.47 8.51
C LEU A 8 4.36 1.78 9.30
N ARG A 9 5.36 2.65 9.18
CA ARG A 9 5.43 3.92 9.90
C ARG A 9 4.70 5.07 9.20
N PHE A 10 4.75 5.12 7.87
CA PHE A 10 4.37 6.30 7.09
C PHE A 10 3.26 6.05 6.05
N SER A 11 2.68 4.86 5.95
CA SER A 11 1.64 4.56 4.92
C SER A 11 0.41 5.47 4.94
N GLY A 12 0.16 6.16 6.06
CA GLY A 12 -0.96 7.10 6.21
C GLY A 12 -2.34 6.44 6.14
N TRP A 13 -2.44 5.13 6.43
CA TRP A 13 -3.73 4.44 6.53
C TRP A 13 -4.40 4.78 7.86
N ASP A 14 -5.72 4.90 7.84
CA ASP A 14 -6.49 5.21 9.05
C ASP A 14 -6.43 4.06 10.07
N SER A 15 -6.87 4.35 11.29
CA SER A 15 -6.93 3.36 12.38
C SER A 15 -8.17 2.47 12.29
N SER A 16 -8.88 2.43 11.16
CA SER A 16 -9.97 1.49 10.97
C SER A 16 -9.42 0.06 10.86
N GLU A 17 -10.30 -0.93 11.04
CA GLU A 17 -9.95 -2.33 10.80
C GLU A 17 -9.44 -2.54 9.37
N HIS A 18 -10.13 -1.95 8.40
CA HIS A 18 -9.78 -2.05 6.99
C HIS A 18 -8.44 -1.36 6.68
N GLY A 19 -8.18 -0.18 7.24
CA GLY A 19 -6.91 0.54 7.10
C GLY A 19 -5.73 -0.25 7.67
N ARG A 20 -5.89 -0.86 8.86
CA ARG A 20 -4.88 -1.76 9.43
C ARG A 20 -4.66 -2.99 8.56
N TRP A 21 -5.73 -3.62 8.09
CA TRP A 21 -5.64 -4.79 7.22
C TRP A 21 -4.88 -4.46 5.92
N LEU A 22 -5.20 -3.35 5.25
CA LEU A 22 -4.48 -2.91 4.03
C LEU A 22 -2.99 -2.70 4.30
N ARG A 23 -2.68 -1.96 5.37
CA ARG A 23 -1.30 -1.68 5.78
C ARG A 23 -0.52 -2.97 5.99
N ASP A 24 -1.07 -3.89 6.78
CA ASP A 24 -0.35 -5.09 7.20
C ASP A 24 -0.21 -6.10 6.05
N ASN A 25 -1.20 -6.22 5.15
CA ASN A 25 -1.09 -7.09 3.97
C ASN A 25 -0.07 -6.56 2.96
N ILE A 26 -0.10 -5.25 2.65
CA ILE A 26 0.92 -4.64 1.78
C ILE A 26 2.32 -4.76 2.42
N ALA A 27 2.43 -4.63 3.75
CA ALA A 27 3.69 -4.81 4.47
C ALA A 27 4.29 -6.22 4.27
N SER A 28 3.44 -7.25 4.14
CA SER A 28 3.90 -8.62 3.94
C SER A 28 4.55 -8.85 2.57
N LEU A 29 4.19 -8.05 1.55
CA LEU A 29 4.75 -8.17 0.20
C LEU A 29 6.24 -7.82 0.15
N PHE A 30 6.73 -6.97 1.07
CA PHE A 30 8.15 -6.60 1.13
C PHE A 30 9.05 -7.75 1.58
N ASP A 31 8.50 -8.81 2.18
CA ASP A 31 9.26 -9.99 2.59
C ASP A 31 9.35 -11.05 1.46
N LEU A 32 8.64 -10.85 0.35
CA LEU A 32 8.64 -11.81 -0.77
C LEU A 32 9.93 -11.71 -1.57
N GLU A 33 10.61 -12.85 -1.75
CA GLU A 33 11.79 -12.94 -2.59
C GLU A 33 11.44 -12.75 -4.08
N ASN A 34 10.28 -13.25 -4.51
CA ASN A 34 9.82 -13.22 -5.90
C ASN A 34 8.35 -12.81 -6.01
N PRO A 35 8.01 -11.52 -5.79
CA PRO A 35 6.63 -11.04 -5.90
C PRO A 35 6.10 -11.20 -7.34
N THR A 36 4.82 -11.53 -7.48
CA THR A 36 4.12 -11.61 -8.77
C THR A 36 4.05 -10.24 -9.47
N PRO A 37 3.73 -10.16 -10.77
CA PRO A 37 3.54 -8.86 -11.43
C PRO A 37 2.51 -7.96 -10.73
N ALA A 38 1.42 -8.51 -10.22
CA ALA A 38 0.40 -7.76 -9.49
C ALA A 38 0.94 -7.23 -8.15
N GLN A 39 1.65 -8.07 -7.39
CA GLN A 39 2.27 -7.67 -6.12
C GLN A 39 3.36 -6.62 -6.32
N ARG A 40 4.16 -6.72 -7.39
CA ARG A 40 5.12 -5.68 -7.78
C ARG A 40 4.43 -4.36 -8.10
N HIS A 41 3.26 -4.39 -8.73
CA HIS A 41 2.48 -3.19 -9.00
C HIS A 41 1.98 -2.54 -7.69
N ILE A 42 1.50 -3.35 -6.74
CA ILE A 42 1.12 -2.88 -5.40
C ILE A 42 2.32 -2.25 -4.68
N LEU A 43 3.47 -2.92 -4.67
CA LEU A 43 4.70 -2.39 -4.07
C LEU A 43 5.16 -1.08 -4.72
N HIS A 44 5.02 -0.96 -6.05
CA HIS A 44 5.32 0.28 -6.76
C HIS A 44 4.39 1.42 -6.33
N MET A 45 3.09 1.16 -6.27
CA MET A 45 2.10 2.15 -5.82
C MET A 45 2.26 2.54 -4.36
N ALA A 46 2.61 1.58 -3.49
CA ALA A 46 2.95 1.83 -2.09
C ALA A 46 4.20 2.71 -1.94
N SER A 47 5.25 2.42 -2.72
CA SER A 47 6.47 3.22 -2.75
C SER A 47 6.19 4.64 -3.25
N LEU A 48 5.45 4.79 -4.34
CA LEU A 48 5.04 6.10 -4.85
C LEU A 48 4.33 6.91 -3.75
N ARG A 49 3.40 6.30 -3.01
CA ARG A 49 2.65 6.97 -1.94
C ARG A 49 3.57 7.50 -0.85
N LEU A 50 4.59 6.73 -0.46
CA LEU A 50 5.60 7.15 0.52
C LEU A 50 6.47 8.30 -0.01
N THR A 51 6.82 8.27 -1.30
CA THR A 51 7.71 9.28 -1.91
C THR A 51 7.02 10.60 -2.28
N LEU A 52 5.70 10.67 -2.20
CA LEU A 52 4.91 11.84 -2.59
C LEU A 52 4.71 12.86 -1.46
N GLU A 53 5.39 12.73 -0.32
CA GLU A 53 5.32 13.69 0.80
C GLU A 53 5.69 15.13 0.42
N ASP A 54 6.45 15.33 -0.67
CA ASP A 54 6.87 16.66 -1.17
C ASP A 54 6.09 17.16 -2.40
N LEU A 55 5.19 16.35 -2.97
CA LEU A 55 4.39 16.75 -4.13
C LEU A 55 3.00 17.22 -3.68
N PRO A 56 2.45 18.30 -4.28
CA PRO A 56 1.10 18.73 -3.94
C PRO A 56 0.16 17.55 -4.09
N ALA A 57 -0.69 17.27 -3.08
CA ALA A 57 -1.64 16.15 -3.11
C ALA A 57 -2.50 16.10 -4.40
N ALA A 58 -2.62 17.22 -5.11
CA ALA A 58 -3.23 17.35 -6.44
C ALA A 58 -2.51 16.60 -7.58
N ALA A 59 -1.26 16.18 -7.41
CA ALA A 59 -0.51 15.46 -8.44
C ALA A 59 -1.03 14.02 -8.62
N TYR A 60 -1.58 13.40 -7.57
CA TYR A 60 -2.05 12.02 -7.58
C TYR A 60 -3.30 11.81 -6.71
N PRO A 61 -4.44 12.44 -7.05
CA PRO A 61 -5.64 12.45 -6.20
C PRO A 61 -6.29 11.07 -5.99
N ASN A 62 -6.02 10.10 -6.88
CA ASN A 62 -6.68 8.79 -6.87
C ASN A 62 -5.80 7.64 -6.37
N GLN A 63 -4.55 7.92 -5.99
CA GLN A 63 -3.57 6.87 -5.71
C GLN A 63 -3.97 5.99 -4.51
N GLU A 64 -4.59 6.58 -3.50
CA GLU A 64 -5.07 5.81 -2.35
C GLU A 64 -6.17 4.82 -2.76
N ALA A 65 -7.14 5.29 -3.55
CA ALA A 65 -8.22 4.45 -4.04
C ALA A 65 -7.70 3.34 -4.95
N GLU A 66 -6.74 3.65 -5.82
CA GLU A 66 -6.12 2.67 -6.70
C GLU A 66 -5.31 1.62 -5.91
N LEU A 67 -4.46 2.04 -4.98
CA LEU A 67 -3.68 1.12 -4.14
C LEU A 67 -4.61 0.24 -3.30
N ARG A 68 -5.69 0.81 -2.78
CA ARG A 68 -6.73 0.08 -2.06
C ARG A 68 -7.37 -0.99 -2.95
N THR A 69 -7.87 -0.62 -4.13
CA THR A 69 -8.51 -1.56 -5.06
C THR A 69 -7.56 -2.67 -5.49
N LEU A 70 -6.29 -2.36 -5.76
CA LEU A 70 -5.28 -3.36 -6.11
C LEU A 70 -5.04 -4.34 -4.95
N ALA A 71 -4.90 -3.84 -3.72
CA ALA A 71 -4.69 -4.68 -2.54
C ALA A 71 -5.93 -5.53 -2.21
N GLU A 72 -7.13 -4.96 -2.25
CA GLU A 72 -8.38 -5.69 -2.03
C GLU A 72 -8.54 -6.85 -3.03
N ALA A 73 -8.21 -6.62 -4.30
CA ALA A 73 -8.26 -7.64 -5.34
C ALA A 73 -7.20 -8.73 -5.13
N GLU A 74 -5.96 -8.36 -4.80
CA GLU A 74 -4.87 -9.32 -4.57
C GLU A 74 -5.13 -10.22 -3.35
N PHE A 75 -5.60 -9.63 -2.25
CA PHE A 75 -5.78 -10.34 -0.98
C PHE A 75 -7.22 -10.83 -0.75
N ASN A 76 -8.12 -10.64 -1.72
CA ASN A 76 -9.54 -11.01 -1.65
C ASN A 76 -10.25 -10.48 -0.41
N TRP A 77 -10.15 -9.17 -0.14
CA TRP A 77 -10.93 -8.55 0.94
C TRP A 77 -12.42 -8.76 0.68
N LYS A 78 -13.08 -9.56 1.52
CA LYS A 78 -14.53 -9.68 1.52
C LYS A 78 -15.06 -8.72 2.58
N HIS A 79 -15.84 -7.73 2.16
CA HIS A 79 -16.66 -6.94 3.07
C HIS A 79 -17.46 -7.91 3.96
N SER A 80 -17.01 -8.04 5.20
CA SER A 80 -17.69 -8.82 6.24
C SER A 80 -18.66 -7.91 6.98
#